data_AF-A0A1X1B7R9-F1
#
_entry.id   AF-A0A1X1B7R9-F1
#
_cell.length_a   1.000
_cell.length_b   1.000
_cell.length_c   1.000
_cell.angle_alpha   90.00
_cell.angle_beta   90.00
_cell.angle_gamma   90.00
#
_symmetry.space_group_name_H-M   'P 1'
#
loop_
_entity.id
_entity.type
_entity.pdbx_description
1 polymer ?
#
loop_
_entity_poly.entity_id
_entity_poly.type
_entity_poly.pdbx_seq_one_letter_code
_entity_poly.pdbx_strand_id
1 'polypeptide(L)'
;MSTTYLAVETITVLAIDQPTPIQPPGGEGLLKLVGASLWIVSLGFVAGIILGSGWMWFDAMNGAGARGGIGVKVVIGALIGAIVCASAAALITFFS
;
A
#
# COMPACT_ATOMS: atom_id res chain seq x y z
N MET A 1 -27.84 -35.40 -21.20
CA MET A 1 -27.83 -34.13 -20.43
C MET A 1 -26.98 -33.13 -21.19
N SER A 2 -27.57 -32.01 -21.60
CA SER A 2 -26.89 -30.95 -22.38
C SER A 2 -26.03 -30.11 -21.45
N THR A 3 -24.86 -29.68 -21.92
CA THR A 3 -23.90 -28.81 -21.20
C THR A 3 -24.51 -27.50 -20.73
N THR A 4 -25.60 -27.06 -21.37
CA THR A 4 -26.41 -25.91 -20.97
C THR A 4 -27.08 -26.09 -19.61
N TYR A 5 -27.42 -27.31 -19.21
CA TYR A 5 -28.06 -27.58 -17.92
C TYR A 5 -27.07 -27.41 -16.75
N LEU A 6 -25.82 -27.86 -16.93
CA LEU A 6 -24.75 -27.70 -15.93
C LEU A 6 -24.33 -26.23 -15.74
N ALA A 7 -24.34 -25.46 -16.84
CA ALA A 7 -24.09 -24.02 -16.78
C ALA A 7 -25.16 -23.29 -15.96
N VAL A 8 -26.44 -23.64 -16.13
CA VAL A 8 -27.55 -23.03 -15.37
C VAL A 8 -27.49 -23.42 -13.88
N GLU A 9 -27.13 -24.67 -13.56
CA GLU A 9 -26.94 -25.10 -12.17
C GLU A 9 -25.77 -24.37 -11.50
N THR A 10 -24.67 -24.13 -12.22
CA THR A 10 -23.51 -23.40 -11.69
C THR A 10 -23.82 -21.90 -11.46
N ILE A 11 -24.61 -21.29 -12.35
CA ILE A 11 -25.02 -19.88 -12.23
C ILE A 11 -26.03 -19.68 -11.09
N THR A 12 -26.92 -20.65 -10.87
CA THR A 12 -27.95 -20.56 -9.81
C THR A 12 -27.38 -20.73 -8.40
N VAL A 13 -26.31 -21.50 -8.23
CA VAL A 13 -25.61 -21.64 -6.92
C VAL A 13 -24.87 -20.36 -6.53
N LEU A 14 -24.44 -19.54 -7.49
CA LEU A 14 -23.78 -18.24 -7.27
C LEU A 14 -24.78 -17.10 -6.99
N ALA A 15 -26.08 -17.34 -7.14
CA ALA A 15 -27.15 -16.38 -6.87
C ALA A 15 -27.76 -16.54 -5.47
N ILE A 16 -27.06 -17.22 -4.56
CA ILE A 16 -27.36 -17.18 -3.12
C ILE A 16 -26.97 -15.81 -2.58
N ASP A 17 -27.90 -15.18 -1.86
CA ASP A 17 -27.67 -13.94 -1.12
C ASP A 17 -26.42 -14.13 -0.25
N GLN A 18 -25.33 -13.45 -0.62
CA GLN A 18 -24.08 -13.49 0.14
C GLN A 18 -24.39 -12.84 1.49
N PRO A 19 -24.23 -13.55 2.63
CA PRO A 19 -24.46 -12.94 3.93
C PRO A 19 -23.63 -11.67 4.03
N THR A 20 -24.27 -10.56 4.40
CA THR A 20 -23.60 -9.27 4.56
C THR A 20 -22.37 -9.48 5.43
N PRO A 21 -21.16 -9.06 4.98
CA PRO A 21 -19.96 -9.15 5.80
C PRO A 21 -20.18 -8.41 7.12
N ILE A 22 -20.54 -9.15 8.17
CA ILE A 22 -20.60 -8.63 9.52
C ILE A 22 -19.16 -8.54 10.00
N GLN A 23 -18.67 -7.31 10.15
CA GLN A 23 -17.34 -7.06 10.67
C GLN A 23 -17.18 -7.82 12.00
N PRO A 24 -16.12 -8.65 12.16
CA PRO A 24 -15.92 -9.40 13.38
C PRO A 24 -15.83 -8.42 14.57
N PRO A 25 -16.48 -8.70 15.71
CA PRO A 25 -16.45 -7.84 16.88
C PRO A 25 -15.00 -7.46 17.25
N GLY A 26 -14.67 -6.17 17.18
CA GLY A 26 -13.31 -5.64 17.39
C GLY A 26 -12.47 -5.37 16.14
N GLY A 27 -12.92 -5.81 14.96
CA GLY A 27 -12.25 -5.53 13.67
C GLY A 27 -12.15 -4.05 13.35
N GLU A 28 -13.15 -3.25 13.76
CA GLU A 28 -13.14 -1.81 13.52
C GLU A 28 -12.04 -1.07 14.31
N GLY A 29 -11.67 -1.57 15.49
CA GLY A 29 -10.55 -1.03 16.27
C GLY A 29 -9.19 -1.32 15.63
N LEU A 30 -9.02 -2.56 15.15
CA LEU A 30 -7.81 -2.98 14.41
C LEU A 30 -7.63 -2.19 13.11
N LEU A 31 -8.70 -2.01 12.34
CA LEU A 31 -8.66 -1.23 11.10
C LEU A 31 -8.34 0.25 11.37
N LYS A 32 -8.85 0.84 12.46
CA LYS A 32 -8.48 2.21 12.86
C LYS A 32 -7.00 2.32 13.23
N LEU A 33 -6.45 1.34 13.95
CA LEU A 33 -5.03 1.30 14.30
C LEU A 33 -4.13 1.16 13.06
N VAL A 34 -4.49 0.25 12.15
CA VAL A 34 -3.77 0.05 10.88
C VAL A 34 -3.87 1.30 10.00
N GLY A 35 -5.04 1.94 9.93
CA GLY A 35 -5.20 3.20 9.21
C GLY A 35 -4.33 4.31 9.78
N ALA A 36 -4.26 4.45 11.10
CA ALA A 36 -3.41 5.44 11.77
C ALA A 36 -1.91 5.18 11.53
N SER A 37 -1.46 3.92 11.58
CA SER A 37 -0.06 3.58 11.31
C SER A 37 0.33 3.85 9.86
N LEU A 38 -0.59 3.60 8.91
CA LEU A 38 -0.38 3.88 7.49
C LEU A 38 -0.17 5.36 7.22
N TRP A 39 -0.91 6.23 7.91
CA TRP A 39 -0.73 7.68 7.85
C TRP A 39 0.64 8.14 8.36
N ILE A 40 1.08 7.63 9.51
CA ILE A 40 2.39 7.96 10.09
C ILE A 40 3.51 7.55 9.11
N VAL A 41 3.41 6.34 8.57
CA VAL A 41 4.41 5.80 7.65
C VAL A 41 4.41 6.56 6.32
N SER A 42 3.24 6.93 5.79
CA SER A 42 3.11 7.76 4.59
C SER A 42 3.79 9.13 4.77
N LEU A 43 3.54 9.82 5.90
CA LEU A 43 4.22 11.07 6.24
C LEU A 43 5.73 10.88 6.38
N GLY A 44 6.18 9.75 6.91
CA GLY A 44 7.59 9.38 6.99
C GLY A 44 8.28 9.30 5.62
N PHE A 45 7.63 8.72 4.61
CA PHE A 45 8.18 8.68 3.25
C PHE A 45 8.24 10.07 2.61
N VAL A 46 7.20 10.88 2.78
CA VAL A 46 7.20 12.26 2.28
C VAL A 46 8.33 13.07 2.90
N ALA A 47 8.50 12.99 4.23
CA ALA A 47 9.60 13.63 4.92
C ALA A 47 10.97 13.10 4.45
N GLY A 48 11.10 11.79 4.24
CA GLY A 48 12.31 11.16 3.72
C GLY A 48 12.69 11.65 2.33
N ILE A 49 11.71 11.83 1.43
CA ILE A 49 11.94 12.41 0.11
C ILE A 49 12.39 13.86 0.24
N ILE A 50 11.72 14.68 1.04
CA ILE A 50 12.08 16.11 1.22
C ILE A 50 13.51 16.25 1.75
N LEU A 51 13.86 15.50 2.81
CA LEU A 51 15.19 15.55 3.41
C LEU A 51 16.26 14.97 2.48
N GLY A 52 15.96 13.87 1.79
CA GLY A 52 16.86 13.26 0.81
C GLY A 52 17.11 14.17 -0.40
N SER A 53 16.08 14.85 -0.90
CA SER A 53 16.19 15.86 -1.97
C SER A 53 17.00 17.08 -1.52
N GLY A 54 16.83 17.54 -0.27
CA GLY A 54 17.64 18.60 0.31
C GLY A 54 19.12 18.21 0.40
N TRP A 55 19.41 17.00 0.86
CA TRP A 55 20.79 16.49 0.91
C TRP A 55 21.42 16.32 -0.47
N MET A 56 20.65 15.87 -1.47
CA MET A 56 21.11 15.84 -2.87
C MET A 56 21.50 17.22 -3.39
N TRP A 57 20.77 18.27 -2.99
CA TRP A 57 21.07 19.64 -3.38
C TRP A 57 22.38 20.13 -2.75
N PHE A 58 22.60 19.86 -1.46
CA PHE A 58 23.86 20.17 -0.79
C PHE A 58 25.07 19.43 -1.39
N ASP A 59 24.91 18.14 -1.70
CA ASP A 59 25.95 17.35 -2.37
C ASP A 59 26.27 17.95 -3.76
N ALA A 60 25.25 18.32 -4.53
CA ALA A 60 25.41 18.96 -5.84
C ALA A 60 26.15 20.31 -5.77
N MET A 61 25.84 21.14 -4.77
CA MET A 61 26.50 22.44 -4.56
C MET A 61 27.97 22.30 -4.17
N ASN A 62 28.34 21.22 -3.47
CA ASN A 62 29.71 20.97 -3.01
C ASN A 62 30.57 20.21 -4.05
N GLY A 63 30.07 20.03 -5.28
CA GLY A 63 30.79 19.32 -6.34
C GLY A 63 30.85 17.80 -6.18
N ALA A 64 30.25 17.25 -5.13
CA ALA A 64 30.03 15.81 -4.98
C ALA A 64 28.83 15.44 -5.85
N GLY A 65 29.10 14.93 -7.06
CA GLY A 65 28.10 14.70 -8.09
C GLY A 65 26.76 14.18 -7.56
N ALA A 66 25.67 14.89 -7.90
CA ALA A 66 24.30 14.71 -7.41
C ALA A 66 23.71 13.30 -7.53
N ARG A 67 24.43 12.36 -8.18
CA ARG A 67 24.01 10.97 -8.45
C ARG A 67 24.65 9.94 -7.51
N GLY A 68 25.73 10.27 -6.81
CA GLY A 68 26.47 9.33 -5.94
C GLY A 68 26.39 9.60 -4.44
N GLY A 69 25.88 10.78 -4.07
CA GLY A 69 25.82 11.26 -2.68
C GLY A 69 24.81 10.52 -1.78
N ILE A 70 24.88 10.81 -0.48
CA ILE A 70 24.03 10.19 0.54
C ILE A 70 22.56 10.51 0.27
N GLY A 71 22.25 11.69 -0.27
CA GLY A 71 20.89 12.12 -0.58
C GLY A 71 20.14 11.20 -1.55
N VAL A 72 20.80 10.73 -2.61
CA VAL A 72 20.16 9.82 -3.60
C VAL A 72 19.76 8.50 -2.95
N LYS A 73 20.63 7.96 -2.09
CA LYS A 73 20.38 6.70 -1.38
C LYS A 73 19.19 6.83 -0.42
N VAL A 74 19.04 7.98 0.24
CA VAL A 74 17.90 8.27 1.11
C VAL A 74 16.59 8.34 0.31
N VAL A 75 16.60 9.01 -0.85
CA VAL A 75 15.40 9.08 -1.72
C VAL A 75 15.04 7.70 -2.28
N ILE A 76 16.02 6.91 -2.74
CA ILE A 76 15.78 5.55 -3.23
C ILE A 76 15.23 4.65 -2.10
N GLY A 77 15.79 4.75 -0.89
CA GLY A 77 15.29 4.00 0.27
C GLY A 77 13.86 4.40 0.63
N ALA A 78 13.54 5.69 0.58
CA ALA A 78 12.18 6.19 0.79
C ALA A 78 11.20 5.68 -0.30
N LEU A 79 11.64 5.60 -1.56
CA LEU A 79 10.83 5.08 -2.66
C LEU A 79 10.52 3.59 -2.49
N ILE A 80 11.54 2.78 -2.15
CA ILE A 80 11.37 1.34 -1.92
C ILE A 80 10.41 1.11 -0.75
N GLY A 81 10.58 1.84 0.36
CA GLY A 81 9.67 1.74 1.49
C GLY A 81 8.25 2.16 1.13
N ALA A 82 8.08 3.23 0.34
CA ALA A 82 6.76 3.68 -0.11
C ALA A 82 6.05 2.61 -0.96
N ILE A 83 6.78 1.90 -1.84
CA ILE A 83 6.23 0.80 -2.64
C ILE A 83 5.75 -0.35 -1.74
N VAL A 84 6.54 -0.72 -0.73
CA VAL A 84 6.18 -1.78 0.24
C VAL A 84 4.93 -1.40 1.04
N CYS A 85 4.80 -0.15 1.45
CA CYS A 85 3.62 0.30 2.18
C CYS A 85 2.39 0.45 1.28
N ALA A 86 2.57 0.87 0.04
CA ALA A 86 1.48 0.92 -0.95
C ALA A 86 0.95 -0.48 -1.27
N SER A 87 1.84 -1.48 -1.39
CA SER A 87 1.42 -2.87 -1.60
C SER A 87 0.70 -3.45 -0.38
N ALA A 88 1.16 -3.15 0.84
CA ALA A 88 0.47 -3.52 2.06
C ALA A 88 -0.93 -2.87 2.17
N ALA A 89 -1.06 -1.60 1.80
CA ALA A 89 -2.35 -0.89 1.76
C ALA A 89 -3.34 -1.51 0.77
N ALA A 90 -2.87 -1.86 -0.42
CA ALA A 90 -3.68 -2.52 -1.44
C ALA A 90 -4.16 -3.89 -0.98
N LEU A 91 -3.33 -4.66 -0.27
CA LEU A 91 -3.73 -5.95 0.30
C LEU A 91 -4.81 -5.81 1.37
N ILE A 92 -4.70 -4.82 2.27
CA ILE A 92 -5.74 -4.57 3.28
C ILE A 92 -7.09 -4.26 2.62
N THR A 93 -7.08 -3.50 1.52
CA THR A 93 -8.30 -3.15 0.76
C THR A 93 -8.86 -4.34 -0.02
N PHE A 94 -8.01 -5.29 -0.43
CA PHE A 94 -8.43 -6.49 -1.15
C PHE A 94 -9.05 -7.55 -0.23
N PHE A 95 -8.71 -7.53 1.07
CA PHE A 95 -9.22 -8.46 2.08
C PHE A 95 -10.30 -7.87 3.01
N SER A 96 -10.67 -6.59 2.84
CA SER A 96 -11.75 -5.91 3.58
C SER A 96 -13.03 -5.85 2.77
#